data_AF-A0A0S7Y2G1-F1
#
_entry.id   AF-A0A0S7Y2G1-F1
#
_cell.length_a   1.000
_cell.length_b   1.000
_cell.length_c   1.000
_cell.angle_alpha   90.00
_cell.angle_beta   90.00
_cell.angle_gamma   90.00
#
_symmetry.space_group_name_H-M   'P 1'
#
loop_
_entity.id
_entity.type
_entity.pdbx_description
1 polymer ?
#
loop_
_entity_poly.entity_id
_entity_poly.type
_entity_poly.pdbx_seq_one_letter_code
_entity_poly.pdbx_strand_id
1 'polypeptide(L)'
;MDPIIQIIIAIASIVSTAMLAYIAWLGYRHNKKVKLSSIYTALVQQANIVNSEIGQYGIGGPYTTLLNIPKNEYQEFGYYATIFFHHLRLLSIVYQNGINQKLLIMQDVDRYISWAKTVLKPWINSNTHLSKLLDKVISQKDLYGENFLEWLKKLMK
;
A
#
# COMPACT_ATOMS: atom_id res chain seq x y z
N MET A 1 -6.57 -17.58 12.26
CA MET A 1 -6.42 -16.96 10.93
C MET A 1 -6.60 -18.06 9.90
N ASP A 2 -7.50 -17.89 8.94
CA ASP A 2 -7.84 -18.93 7.96
C ASP A 2 -6.64 -19.21 7.02
N PRO A 3 -6.22 -20.47 6.80
CA PRO A 3 -5.10 -20.82 5.92
C PRO A 3 -5.24 -20.25 4.49
N ILE A 4 -6.47 -20.07 4.00
CA ILE A 4 -6.72 -19.46 2.68
C ILE A 4 -6.27 -17.99 2.67
N ILE A 5 -6.53 -17.27 3.75
CA ILE A 5 -6.17 -15.85 3.89
C ILE A 5 -4.65 -15.69 3.95
N GLN A 6 -3.94 -16.60 4.62
CA GLN A 6 -2.47 -16.60 4.66
C GLN A 6 -1.85 -16.80 3.28
N ILE A 7 -2.41 -17.70 2.46
CA ILE A 7 -1.94 -17.94 1.09
C ILE A 7 -2.16 -16.70 0.22
N ILE A 8 -3.32 -16.06 0.31
CA ILE A 8 -3.63 -14.83 -0.44
C ILE A 8 -2.64 -13.72 -0.08
N ILE A 9 -2.33 -13.55 1.21
CA ILE A 9 -1.38 -12.54 1.69
C ILE A 9 0.04 -12.80 1.18
N ALA A 10 0.49 -14.05 1.22
CA ALA A 10 1.82 -14.43 0.74
C ALA A 10 1.96 -14.13 -0.76
N ILE A 11 0.96 -14.52 -1.56
CA ILE A 11 0.93 -14.25 -3.01
C ILE A 11 0.94 -12.74 -3.27
N ALA A 12 0.09 -11.97 -2.59
CA ALA A 12 0.00 -10.52 -2.77
C ALA A 12 1.34 -9.82 -2.43
N SER A 13 2.01 -10.24 -1.36
CA SER A 13 3.28 -9.68 -0.92
C SER A 13 4.43 -9.97 -1.90
N ILE A 14 4.50 -11.21 -2.40
CA ILE A 14 5.51 -11.63 -3.39
C ILE A 14 5.33 -10.85 -4.69
N VAL A 15 4.11 -10.80 -5.20
CA VAL A 15 3.76 -10.08 -6.44
C VAL A 15 4.10 -8.59 -6.32
N SER A 16 3.76 -7.97 -5.18
CA SER A 16 4.03 -6.53 -4.98
C SER A 16 5.52 -6.21 -4.87
N THR A 17 6.29 -7.08 -4.23
CA THR A 17 7.74 -6.89 -4.10
C THR A 17 8.44 -7.03 -5.45
N ALA A 18 8.09 -8.05 -6.24
CA ALA A 18 8.61 -8.24 -7.59
C ALA A 18 8.26 -7.07 -8.53
N MET A 19 7.03 -6.56 -8.42
CA MET A 19 6.55 -5.43 -9.23
C MET A 19 7.21 -4.10 -8.85
N LEU A 20 7.45 -3.84 -7.55
CA LEU A 20 8.19 -2.67 -7.10
C LEU A 20 9.63 -2.66 -7.63
N ALA A 21 10.29 -3.82 -7.64
CA ALA A 21 11.62 -3.97 -8.22
C ALA A 21 11.63 -3.68 -9.73
N TYR A 22 10.64 -4.20 -10.46
CA TYR A 22 10.50 -3.95 -11.90
C TYR A 22 10.28 -2.48 -12.24
N ILE A 23 9.41 -1.78 -11.49
CA ILE A 23 9.14 -0.36 -11.76
C ILE A 23 10.30 0.52 -11.29
N ALA A 24 10.99 0.17 -10.20
CA ALA A 24 12.23 0.85 -9.80
C ALA A 24 13.30 0.76 -10.90
N TRP A 25 13.42 -0.40 -11.56
CA TRP A 25 14.32 -0.60 -12.70
C TRP A 25 13.92 0.26 -13.91
N LEU A 26 12.63 0.30 -14.27
CA LEU A 26 12.11 1.17 -15.34
C LEU A 26 12.31 2.66 -15.03
N GLY A 27 12.07 3.08 -13.78
CA GLY A 27 12.27 4.45 -13.32
C GLY A 27 13.73 4.89 -13.33
N TYR A 28 14.64 4.01 -12.90
CA TYR A 28 16.09 4.23 -12.98
C TYR A 28 16.55 4.44 -14.43
N ARG A 29 15.96 3.69 -15.37
CA ARG A 29 16.27 3.82 -16.80
C ARG A 29 15.78 5.14 -17.42
N HIS A 30 14.84 5.85 -16.80
CA HIS A 30 14.11 6.93 -17.48
C HIS A 30 14.19 8.34 -16.88
N ASN A 31 14.57 8.63 -15.61
CA ASN A 31 14.78 10.05 -15.21
C ASN A 31 15.48 10.32 -13.85
N LYS A 32 16.23 11.45 -13.80
CA LYS A 32 16.98 12.01 -12.65
C LYS A 32 16.12 12.64 -11.52
N LYS A 33 14.79 12.52 -11.52
CA LYS A 33 13.86 13.19 -10.56
C LYS A 33 13.52 12.39 -9.28
N VAL A 34 14.43 11.52 -8.84
CA VAL A 34 14.20 10.53 -7.75
C VAL A 34 14.18 11.14 -6.33
N LYS A 35 14.55 12.42 -6.15
CA LYS A 35 14.83 13.01 -4.82
C LYS A 35 13.63 13.19 -3.87
N LEU A 36 12.41 13.40 -4.37
CA LEU A 36 11.24 13.60 -3.48
C LEU A 36 10.58 12.25 -3.11
N SER A 37 10.51 11.32 -4.08
CA SER A 37 10.01 9.97 -3.82
C SER A 37 10.92 9.19 -2.90
N SER A 38 12.23 9.48 -2.87
CA SER A 38 13.17 8.87 -1.92
C SER A 38 12.94 9.32 -0.48
N ILE A 39 12.61 10.59 -0.23
CA ILE A 39 12.29 11.09 1.12
C ILE A 39 10.99 10.45 1.62
N TYR A 40 9.97 10.37 0.77
CA TYR A 40 8.72 9.67 1.07
C TYR A 40 8.93 8.17 1.34
N THR A 41 9.78 7.53 0.54
CA THR A 41 10.18 6.13 0.74
C THR A 41 10.80 5.93 2.11
N ALA A 42 11.69 6.82 2.51
CA ALA A 42 12.34 6.77 3.81
C ALA A 42 11.34 6.95 4.95
N LEU A 43 10.36 7.85 4.82
CA LEU A 43 9.33 8.08 5.85
C LEU A 43 8.34 6.92 5.99
N VAL A 44 7.88 6.33 4.89
CA VAL A 44 6.99 5.16 4.93
C VAL A 44 7.75 3.92 5.39
N GLN A 45 8.99 3.72 4.95
CA GLN A 45 9.85 2.66 5.50
C GLN A 45 10.10 2.86 6.98
N GLN A 46 10.41 4.08 7.44
CA GLN A 46 10.54 4.37 8.86
C GLN A 46 9.25 4.10 9.62
N ALA A 47 8.09 4.54 9.13
CA ALA A 47 6.82 4.26 9.78
C ALA A 47 6.51 2.76 9.87
N ASN A 48 6.87 1.98 8.85
CA ASN A 48 6.72 0.53 8.85
C ASN A 48 7.71 -0.14 9.81
N ILE A 49 8.98 0.30 9.84
CA ILE A 49 10.00 -0.16 10.79
C ILE A 49 9.54 0.14 12.23
N VAL A 50 9.14 1.37 12.50
CA VAL A 50 8.61 1.83 13.79
C VAL A 50 7.38 1.01 14.20
N ASN A 51 6.41 0.76 13.31
CA ASN A 51 5.26 -0.09 13.63
C ASN A 51 5.66 -1.54 13.94
N SER A 52 6.65 -2.08 13.22
CA SER A 52 7.14 -3.46 13.42
C SER A 52 7.98 -3.62 14.68
N GLU A 53 8.76 -2.61 15.07
CA GLU A 53 9.63 -2.62 16.25
C GLU A 53 8.83 -2.31 17.52
N ILE A 54 7.93 -1.32 17.48
CA ILE A 54 7.15 -0.89 18.64
C ILE A 54 6.07 -1.93 19.00
N GLY A 55 5.51 -2.63 18.01
CA GLY A 55 4.54 -3.71 18.22
C GLY A 55 5.10 -4.86 19.06
N GLN A 56 6.41 -5.15 18.99
CA GLN A 56 7.08 -6.18 19.80
C GLN A 56 7.14 -5.82 21.28
N TYR A 57 7.07 -4.53 21.62
CA TYR A 57 7.07 -4.03 22.99
C TYR A 57 5.66 -3.70 23.52
N GLY A 58 4.60 -4.08 22.80
CA GLY A 58 3.21 -3.84 23.21
C GLY A 58 2.79 -2.36 23.17
N ILE A 59 3.56 -1.52 22.49
CA ILE A 59 3.27 -0.10 22.31
C ILE A 59 2.53 0.07 20.97
N GLY A 60 1.56 0.98 20.92
CA GLY A 60 0.80 1.25 19.71
C GLY A 60 1.59 2.17 18.79
N GLY A 61 1.78 1.77 17.53
CA GLY A 61 2.24 2.68 16.49
C GLY A 61 1.18 3.72 16.08
N PRO A 62 1.50 4.64 15.15
CA PRO A 62 0.60 5.74 14.78
C PRO A 62 -0.76 5.26 14.27
N TYR A 63 -0.79 4.21 13.45
CA TYR A 63 -2.03 3.71 12.85
C TYR A 63 -2.84 2.82 13.80
N THR A 64 -2.19 2.09 14.71
CA THR A 64 -2.95 1.34 15.74
C THR A 64 -3.62 2.30 16.70
N THR A 65 -2.93 3.39 17.06
CA THR A 65 -3.49 4.46 17.90
C THR A 65 -4.61 5.20 17.18
N LEU A 66 -4.40 5.60 15.93
CA LEU A 66 -5.39 6.32 15.12
C LEU A 66 -6.71 5.53 14.95
N LEU A 67 -6.63 4.21 14.84
CA LEU A 67 -7.78 3.34 14.63
C LEU A 67 -8.31 2.69 15.91
N ASN A 68 -7.73 3.01 17.08
CA ASN A 68 -8.06 2.40 18.37
C ASN A 68 -8.02 0.86 18.32
N ILE A 69 -6.96 0.31 17.73
CA ILE A 69 -6.77 -1.15 17.65
C ILE A 69 -6.54 -1.69 19.07
N PRO A 70 -7.10 -2.85 19.44
CA PRO A 70 -6.78 -3.51 20.71
C PRO A 70 -5.30 -3.91 20.80
N LYS A 71 -4.69 -3.79 21.99
CA LYS A 71 -3.25 -4.09 22.19
C LYS A 71 -2.87 -5.53 21.79
N ASN A 72 -3.78 -6.49 22.01
CA ASN A 72 -3.60 -7.89 21.63
C ASN A 72 -3.56 -8.11 20.11
N GLU A 73 -3.98 -7.12 19.31
CA GLU A 73 -4.01 -7.17 17.85
C GLU A 73 -2.90 -6.32 17.20
N TYR A 74 -2.07 -5.62 17.98
CA TYR A 74 -1.05 -4.69 17.45
C TYR A 74 -0.07 -5.34 16.49
N GLN A 75 0.44 -6.52 16.83
CA GLN A 75 1.43 -7.20 16.00
C GLN A 75 0.83 -7.66 14.66
N GLU A 76 -0.35 -8.29 14.71
CA GLU A 76 -1.07 -8.75 13.51
C GLU A 76 -1.49 -7.56 12.63
N PHE A 77 -2.07 -6.51 13.21
CA PHE A 77 -2.43 -5.30 12.48
C PHE A 77 -1.20 -4.60 11.90
N GLY A 78 -0.09 -4.52 12.63
CA GLY A 78 1.16 -3.92 12.13
C GLY A 78 1.68 -4.60 10.87
N TYR A 79 1.57 -5.93 10.81
CA TYR A 79 1.89 -6.71 9.62
C TYR A 79 0.96 -6.38 8.45
N TYR A 80 -0.35 -6.40 8.66
CA TYR A 80 -1.33 -6.05 7.61
C TYR A 80 -1.21 -4.61 7.12
N ALA A 81 -1.02 -3.66 8.03
CA ALA A 81 -0.83 -2.25 7.70
C ALA A 81 0.41 -2.06 6.82
N THR A 82 1.52 -2.74 7.13
CA THR A 82 2.74 -2.71 6.32
C THR A 82 2.47 -3.17 4.89
N ILE A 83 1.81 -4.32 4.73
CA ILE A 83 1.44 -4.87 3.42
C ILE A 83 0.50 -3.94 2.67
N PHE A 84 -0.50 -3.40 3.36
CA PHE A 84 -1.45 -2.44 2.82
C PHE A 84 -0.73 -1.20 2.25
N PHE A 85 0.20 -0.60 2.98
CA PHE A 85 0.95 0.55 2.48
C PHE A 85 1.89 0.22 1.31
N HIS A 86 2.45 -0.99 1.26
CA HIS A 86 3.19 -1.45 0.08
C HIS A 86 2.30 -1.54 -1.16
N HIS A 87 1.09 -2.08 -1.03
CA HIS A 87 0.13 -2.13 -2.13
C HIS A 87 -0.32 -0.75 -2.58
N LEU A 88 -0.65 0.15 -1.65
CA LEU A 88 -0.99 1.55 -1.98
C LEU A 88 0.13 2.26 -2.72
N ARG A 89 1.37 2.03 -2.31
CA ARG A 89 2.54 2.59 -2.99
C ARG A 89 2.69 2.04 -4.40
N LEU A 90 2.49 0.74 -4.62
CA LEU A 90 2.50 0.17 -5.95
C LEU A 90 1.42 0.83 -6.83
N LEU A 91 0.21 0.99 -6.30
CA LEU A 91 -0.88 1.66 -7.02
C LEU A 91 -0.58 3.13 -7.30
N SER A 92 0.06 3.87 -6.38
CA SER A 92 0.44 5.26 -6.63
C SER A 92 1.47 5.38 -7.74
N ILE A 93 2.43 4.46 -7.80
CA ILE A 93 3.43 4.37 -8.87
C ILE A 93 2.76 4.04 -10.21
N VAL A 94 1.85 3.06 -10.25
CA VAL A 94 1.10 2.70 -11.46
C VAL A 94 0.26 3.88 -11.93
N TYR A 95 -0.43 4.57 -11.03
CA TYR A 95 -1.19 5.77 -11.36
C TYR A 95 -0.28 6.86 -11.91
N GLN A 96 0.80 7.19 -11.23
CA GLN A 96 1.66 8.30 -11.59
C GLN A 96 2.38 8.07 -12.92
N ASN A 97 2.93 6.87 -13.13
CA ASN A 97 3.70 6.56 -14.33
C ASN A 97 2.83 6.06 -15.47
N GLY A 98 1.80 5.26 -15.20
CA GLY A 98 0.95 4.67 -16.23
C GLY A 98 -0.24 5.53 -16.64
N ILE A 99 -0.95 6.10 -15.67
CA ILE A 99 -2.20 6.83 -15.94
C ILE A 99 -1.92 8.32 -16.18
N ASN A 100 -1.15 8.94 -15.29
CA ASN A 100 -0.87 10.38 -15.34
C ASN A 100 0.21 10.70 -16.39
N GLN A 101 1.33 9.99 -16.39
CA GLN A 101 2.45 10.26 -17.31
C GLN A 101 2.48 9.37 -18.57
N LYS A 102 1.63 8.33 -18.65
CA LYS A 102 1.54 7.40 -19.79
C LYS A 102 2.88 6.77 -20.21
N LEU A 103 3.77 6.54 -19.25
CA LEU A 103 5.08 5.90 -19.42
C LEU A 103 5.01 4.37 -19.41
N LEU A 104 3.96 3.79 -18.82
CA LEU A 104 3.74 2.35 -18.80
C LEU A 104 2.88 1.92 -19.99
N ILE A 105 3.09 0.69 -20.46
CA ILE A 105 2.24 0.05 -21.47
C ILE A 105 0.83 -0.11 -20.86
N MET A 106 -0.22 0.30 -21.59
CA MET A 106 -1.60 0.29 -21.07
C MET A 106 -2.07 -1.11 -20.65
N GLN A 107 -1.62 -2.15 -21.35
CA GLN A 107 -1.91 -3.55 -20.97
C GLN A 107 -1.40 -3.88 -19.56
N ASP A 108 -0.23 -3.35 -19.18
CA ASP A 108 0.29 -3.58 -17.84
C ASP A 108 -0.53 -2.79 -16.81
N VAL A 109 -0.87 -1.53 -17.10
CA VAL A 109 -1.76 -0.72 -16.25
C VAL A 109 -3.09 -1.43 -16.00
N ASP A 110 -3.70 -2.01 -17.03
CA ASP A 110 -4.95 -2.75 -16.93
C ASP A 110 -4.82 -4.01 -16.07
N ARG A 111 -3.70 -4.72 -16.16
CA ARG A 111 -3.40 -5.87 -15.27
C ARG A 111 -3.33 -5.45 -13.82
N TYR A 112 -2.69 -4.31 -13.51
CA TYR A 112 -2.64 -3.78 -12.15
C TYR A 112 -4.02 -3.36 -11.64
N ILE A 113 -4.83 -2.72 -12.48
CA ILE A 113 -6.22 -2.37 -12.15
C ILE A 113 -7.04 -3.63 -11.88
N SER A 114 -6.90 -4.65 -12.73
CA SER A 114 -7.59 -5.93 -12.58
C SER A 114 -7.20 -6.63 -11.28
N TRP A 115 -5.90 -6.73 -10.99
CA TRP A 115 -5.40 -7.27 -9.72
C TRP A 115 -5.93 -6.48 -8.52
N ALA A 116 -5.96 -5.15 -8.58
CA ALA A 116 -6.45 -4.33 -7.48
C ALA A 116 -7.94 -4.63 -7.18
N LYS A 117 -8.75 -4.84 -8.21
CA LYS A 117 -10.18 -5.16 -8.07
C LYS A 117 -10.42 -6.60 -7.62
N THR A 118 -9.65 -7.56 -8.13
CA THR A 118 -9.91 -8.99 -7.94
C THR A 118 -9.21 -9.58 -6.71
N VAL A 119 -8.11 -8.98 -6.26
CA VAL A 119 -7.30 -9.49 -5.14
C VAL A 119 -7.24 -8.47 -4.00
N LEU A 120 -6.75 -7.26 -4.29
CA LEU A 120 -6.45 -6.28 -3.23
C LEU A 120 -7.72 -5.80 -2.52
N LYS A 121 -8.75 -5.39 -3.28
CA LYS A 121 -10.02 -4.91 -2.71
C LYS A 121 -10.70 -5.99 -1.85
N PRO A 122 -10.87 -7.25 -2.32
CA PRO A 122 -11.40 -8.32 -1.47
C PRO A 122 -10.56 -8.56 -0.21
N TRP A 123 -9.23 -8.53 -0.30
CA TRP A 123 -8.36 -8.68 0.86
C TRP A 123 -8.56 -7.54 1.88
N ILE A 124 -8.60 -6.28 1.44
CA ILE A 124 -8.88 -5.13 2.32
C ILE A 124 -10.25 -5.31 2.99
N ASN A 125 -11.28 -5.66 2.22
CA ASN A 125 -12.64 -5.83 2.73
C ASN A 125 -12.82 -7.04 3.65
N SER A 126 -11.91 -8.02 3.59
CA SER A 126 -11.91 -9.17 4.50
C SER A 126 -11.48 -8.82 5.93
N ASN A 127 -10.89 -7.64 6.15
CA ASN A 127 -10.40 -7.19 7.45
C ASN A 127 -10.93 -5.78 7.76
N THR A 128 -11.79 -5.68 8.78
CA THR A 128 -12.44 -4.43 9.20
C THR A 128 -11.44 -3.31 9.50
N HIS A 129 -10.27 -3.62 10.07
CA HIS A 129 -9.26 -2.61 10.38
C HIS A 129 -8.57 -2.08 9.12
N LEU A 130 -8.35 -2.94 8.12
CA LEU A 130 -7.83 -2.52 6.81
C LEU A 130 -8.83 -1.66 6.05
N SER A 131 -10.13 -2.00 6.07
CA SER A 131 -11.16 -1.14 5.48
C SER A 131 -11.18 0.24 6.14
N LYS A 132 -11.14 0.31 7.47
CA LYS A 132 -11.05 1.58 8.20
C LYS A 132 -9.77 2.35 7.87
N LEU A 133 -8.64 1.66 7.72
CA LEU A 133 -7.38 2.27 7.33
C LEU A 133 -7.46 2.86 5.93
N LEU A 134 -8.08 2.16 4.97
CA LEU A 134 -8.32 2.67 3.63
C LEU A 134 -9.18 3.93 3.64
N ASP A 135 -10.28 3.95 4.40
CA ASP A 135 -11.14 5.13 4.53
C ASP A 135 -10.36 6.32 5.10
N LYS A 136 -9.51 6.09 6.11
CA LYS A 136 -8.64 7.13 6.68
C LYS A 136 -7.67 7.67 5.64
N VAL A 137 -7.00 6.80 4.88
CA VAL A 137 -6.08 7.23 3.82
C VAL A 137 -6.82 8.05 2.75
N ILE A 138 -7.98 7.58 2.29
CA ILE A 138 -8.77 8.30 1.27
C ILE A 138 -9.23 9.67 1.80
N SER A 139 -9.53 9.79 3.09
CA SER A 139 -9.93 11.06 3.70
C SER A 139 -8.77 12.05 3.89
N GLN A 140 -7.52 11.57 3.94
CA GLN A 140 -6.34 12.39 4.15
C GLN A 140 -5.68 12.79 2.82
N LYS A 141 -6.18 13.89 2.26
CA LYS A 141 -5.76 14.41 0.94
C LYS A 141 -4.26 14.71 0.83
N ASP A 142 -3.59 14.97 1.94
CA ASP A 142 -2.20 15.44 1.99
C ASP A 142 -1.16 14.34 1.71
N LEU A 143 -1.51 13.06 1.87
CA LEU A 143 -0.52 11.98 1.88
C LEU A 143 -0.10 11.49 0.49
N TYR A 144 -1.04 11.37 -0.45
CA TYR A 144 -0.78 10.81 -1.78
C TYR A 144 -1.21 11.73 -2.94
N GLY A 145 -1.71 12.92 -2.61
CA GLY A 145 -2.29 13.86 -3.56
C GLY A 145 -3.73 13.51 -3.95
N GLU A 146 -4.55 14.55 -4.08
CA GLU A 146 -6.00 14.43 -4.28
C GLU A 146 -6.38 13.61 -5.52
N ASN A 147 -5.70 13.82 -6.65
CA ASN A 147 -5.99 13.12 -7.90
C ASN A 147 -5.79 11.59 -7.79
N PHE A 148 -4.75 11.15 -7.10
CA PHE A 148 -4.53 9.73 -6.87
C PHE A 148 -5.59 9.16 -5.93
N LEU A 149 -5.92 9.87 -4.85
CA LEU A 149 -6.89 9.40 -3.87
C LEU A 149 -8.32 9.33 -4.44
N GLU A 150 -8.69 10.26 -5.33
CA GLU A 150 -9.95 10.17 -6.07
C GLU A 150 -9.98 8.96 -7.01
N TRP A 151 -8.88 8.73 -7.74
CA TRP A 151 -8.76 7.55 -8.60
C TRP A 151 -8.82 6.26 -7.78
N LEU A 152 -8.10 6.18 -6.67
CA LEU A 152 -8.11 5.05 -5.74
C LEU A 152 -9.52 4.82 -5.19
N LYS A 153 -10.23 5.88 -4.78
CA LYS A 153 -11.62 5.79 -4.31
C LYS A 153 -12.54 5.22 -5.39
N LYS A 154 -12.38 5.60 -6.66
CA LYS A 154 -13.15 5.04 -7.77
C LYS A 154 -12.80 3.57 -8.04
N LEU A 155 -11.52 3.21 -7.88
CA LEU A 155 -11.03 1.85 -8.06
C LEU A 155 -11.53 0.90 -6.96
N MET A 156 -11.66 1.40 -5.73
CA MET A 156 -12.01 0.63 -4.54
C MET A 156 -13.51 0.64 -4.19
N LYS A 157 -14.31 1.50 -4.84
CA LYS A 157 -15.79 1.41 -4.82
C LYS A 157 -16.26 0.15 -5.51
#